data_AF-A0ABD0NBA8-F1
#
_entry.id   AF-A0ABD0NBA8-F1
#
_cell.length_a   1.000
_cell.length_b   1.000
_cell.length_c   1.000
_cell.angle_alpha   90.00
_cell.angle_beta   90.00
_cell.angle_gamma   90.00
#
_symmetry.space_group_name_H-M   'P 1'
#
loop_
_entity.id
_entity.type
_entity.pdbx_description
1 polymer ?
#
loop_
_entity_poly.entity_id
_entity_poly.type
_entity_poly.pdbx_seq_one_letter_code
_entity_poly.pdbx_strand_id
1 'polypeptide(L)'
;RDDYLQQAAVPLDSETHGSEDVAIFAKGPMAHLFHGVQEQSYIPHAMAYAACIEPYADCMLEDYAVCTQFSLLVLMLSLLSSLTTII
;
A
#
# COMPACT_ATOMS: atom_id res chain seq x y z
N ARG A 1 27.25 -26.81 -7.96
CA ARG A 1 26.53 -27.85 -8.72
C ARG A 1 25.08 -27.43 -8.55
N ASP A 2 24.56 -26.77 -9.57
CA ASP A 2 23.45 -25.83 -9.41
C ASP A 2 22.11 -26.47 -9.82
N ASP A 3 22.14 -27.80 -10.00
CA ASP A 3 21.05 -28.70 -10.42
C ASP A 3 20.59 -29.62 -9.27
N TYR A 4 20.99 -29.35 -8.03
CA TYR A 4 20.60 -30.16 -6.89
C TYR A 4 19.14 -29.91 -6.49
N LEU A 5 18.33 -30.98 -6.45
CA LEU A 5 16.98 -30.98 -5.91
C LEU A 5 16.98 -31.62 -4.52
N GLN A 6 16.43 -30.91 -3.55
CA GLN A 6 16.27 -31.40 -2.18
C GLN A 6 15.36 -32.63 -2.17
N GLN A 7 15.56 -33.50 -1.17
CA GLN A 7 14.74 -34.71 -1.01
C GLN A 7 13.29 -34.35 -0.66
N ALA A 8 12.34 -35.07 -1.24
CA ALA A 8 10.91 -34.97 -0.95
C ALA A 8 10.37 -36.31 -0.40
N ALA A 9 9.32 -36.24 0.42
CA ALA A 9 8.68 -37.43 0.99
C ALA A 9 7.86 -38.22 -0.05
N VAL A 10 7.33 -37.55 -1.07
CA VAL A 10 6.54 -38.13 -2.16
C VAL A 10 7.13 -37.69 -3.50
N PRO A 11 7.40 -38.61 -4.44
CA PRO A 11 7.92 -38.24 -5.76
C PRO A 11 6.81 -37.65 -6.63
N LEU A 12 7.04 -36.44 -7.14
CA LEU A 12 6.17 -35.74 -8.08
C LEU A 12 7.01 -35.08 -9.16
N ASP A 13 6.43 -34.88 -10.35
CA ASP A 13 7.08 -34.14 -11.44
C ASP A 13 7.23 -32.64 -11.11
N SER A 14 6.35 -32.12 -10.23
CA SER A 14 6.38 -30.76 -9.68
C SER A 14 5.99 -30.81 -8.19
N GLU A 15 6.63 -29.97 -7.38
CA GLU A 15 6.22 -29.75 -6.00
C GLU A 15 4.81 -29.12 -5.93
N THR A 16 4.12 -29.35 -4.81
CA THR A 16 2.79 -28.81 -4.54
C THR A 16 2.86 -27.65 -3.58
N HIS A 17 2.10 -26.58 -3.82
CA HIS A 17 2.06 -25.46 -2.89
C HIS A 17 1.62 -25.85 -1.48
N GLY A 18 2.25 -25.21 -0.49
CA GLY A 18 1.77 -25.20 0.89
C GLY A 18 0.52 -24.34 1.06
N SER A 19 -0.31 -24.71 2.03
CA SER A 19 -1.55 -24.00 2.39
C SER A 19 -1.45 -23.33 3.77
N GLU A 20 -0.23 -23.10 4.25
CA GLU A 20 0.03 -22.38 5.49
C GLU A 20 -0.22 -20.88 5.35
N ASP A 21 -0.43 -20.23 6.49
CA ASP A 21 -0.56 -18.78 6.56
C ASP A 21 0.73 -18.09 6.09
N VAL A 22 0.59 -17.02 5.31
CA VAL A 22 1.71 -16.21 4.80
C VAL A 22 1.80 -14.87 5.52
N ALA A 23 3.01 -14.34 5.66
CA ALA A 23 3.24 -13.06 6.32
C ALA A 23 2.76 -11.87 5.46
N ILE A 24 2.22 -10.84 6.12
CA ILE A 24 1.87 -9.55 5.51
C ILE A 24 2.78 -8.48 6.12
N PHE A 25 3.46 -7.69 5.27
CA PHE A 25 4.26 -6.54 5.67
C PHE A 25 3.63 -5.26 5.13
N ALA A 26 3.41 -4.27 5.99
CA ALA A 26 2.77 -3.01 5.63
C ALA A 26 3.52 -1.79 6.15
N LYS A 27 3.53 -0.71 5.36
CA LYS A 27 4.07 0.60 5.70
C LYS A 27 3.30 1.68 4.96
N GLY A 28 3.01 2.80 5.63
CA GLY A 28 2.29 3.94 5.04
C GLY A 28 1.00 4.29 5.79
N PRO A 29 0.14 5.13 5.21
CA PRO A 29 -1.18 5.45 5.77
C PRO A 29 -1.95 4.18 6.08
N MET A 30 -2.55 4.12 7.28
CA MET A 30 -3.33 2.98 7.74
C MET A 30 -2.59 1.62 7.80
N ALA A 31 -1.25 1.59 7.78
CA ALA A 31 -0.49 0.33 7.88
C ALA A 31 -0.78 -0.47 9.18
N HIS A 32 -1.22 0.21 10.24
CA HIS A 32 -1.61 -0.42 11.50
C HIS A 32 -2.88 -1.30 11.40
N LEU A 33 -3.63 -1.24 10.28
CA LEU A 33 -4.73 -2.17 10.00
C LEU A 33 -4.23 -3.60 9.79
N PHE A 34 -2.99 -3.78 9.33
CA PHE A 34 -2.40 -5.09 9.14
C PHE A 34 -1.83 -5.61 10.46
N HIS A 35 -2.66 -6.30 11.23
CA HIS A 35 -2.30 -6.91 12.50
C HIS A 35 -2.97 -8.28 12.68
N GLY A 36 -2.38 -9.13 13.54
CA GLY A 36 -2.94 -10.44 13.87
C GLY A 36 -2.97 -11.42 12.70
N VAL A 37 -3.92 -12.37 12.75
CA VAL A 37 -4.22 -13.31 11.66
C VAL A 37 -5.47 -12.81 10.95
N GLN A 38 -5.42 -12.74 9.63
CA GLN A 38 -6.49 -12.21 8.79
C GLN A 38 -6.70 -13.11 7.57
N GLU A 39 -7.92 -13.12 7.05
CA GLU A 39 -8.23 -13.75 5.76
C GLU A 39 -7.49 -13.04 4.61
N GLN A 40 -7.08 -13.77 3.57
CA GLN A 40 -6.39 -13.15 2.42
C GLN A 40 -7.26 -12.07 1.75
N SER A 41 -8.59 -12.23 1.75
CA SER A 41 -9.53 -11.24 1.24
C SER A 41 -9.53 -9.92 2.02
N TYR A 42 -9.01 -9.89 3.25
CA TYR A 42 -8.85 -8.67 4.03
C TYR A 42 -7.90 -7.67 3.37
N ILE A 43 -6.87 -8.15 2.65
CA ILE A 43 -5.84 -7.31 2.02
C ILE A 43 -6.45 -6.23 1.11
N PRO A 44 -7.26 -6.57 0.08
CA PRO A 44 -7.88 -5.55 -0.76
C PRO A 44 -8.86 -4.64 -0.01
N HIS A 45 -9.55 -5.14 1.02
CA HIS A 45 -10.45 -4.31 1.82
C HIS A 45 -9.70 -3.25 2.64
N ALA A 46 -8.61 -3.64 3.31
CA ALA A 46 -7.76 -2.72 4.06
C ALA A 46 -7.08 -1.69 3.14
N MET A 47 -6.64 -2.11 1.95
CA MET A 47 -6.11 -1.20 0.93
C MET A 47 -7.16 -0.21 0.41
N ALA A 48 -8.37 -0.68 0.10
CA ALA A 48 -9.46 0.17 -0.36
C ALA A 48 -9.88 1.19 0.70
N TYR A 49 -9.96 0.77 1.97
CA TYR A 49 -10.21 1.68 3.09
C TYR A 49 -9.13 2.75 3.21
N ALA A 50 -7.85 2.35 3.18
CA ALA A 50 -6.72 3.28 3.30
C ALA A 50 -6.67 4.33 2.17
N ALA A 51 -7.21 3.99 0.99
CA ALA A 51 -7.26 4.85 -0.18
C ALA A 51 -8.62 5.52 -0.41
N CYS A 52 -9.62 5.28 0.46
CA CYS A 52 -10.98 5.79 0.32
C CYS A 52 -11.65 5.40 -1.01
N ILE A 53 -11.37 4.18 -1.47
CA ILE A 53 -11.97 3.59 -2.67
C ILE A 53 -13.23 2.85 -2.27
N GLU A 54 -14.26 2.84 -3.14
CA GLU A 54 -15.49 2.08 -2.91
C GLU A 54 -15.21 0.63 -2.49
N PRO A 55 -15.94 0.08 -1.50
CA PRO A 55 -17.12 0.64 -0.83
C PRO A 55 -16.81 1.60 0.35
N TYR A 56 -15.55 1.98 0.56
CA TYR A 56 -15.09 2.79 1.70
C TYR A 56 -14.86 4.26 1.35
N ALA A 57 -15.67 4.81 0.44
CA ALA A 57 -15.56 6.21 0.02
C ALA A 57 -15.84 7.20 1.17
N ASP A 58 -16.67 6.80 2.14
CA ASP A 58 -16.92 7.54 3.39
C ASP A 58 -15.89 7.19 4.49
N CYS A 59 -14.61 7.22 4.11
CA CYS A 59 -13.50 7.03 5.03
C CYS A 59 -13.35 8.29 5.91
N MET A 60 -13.42 8.15 7.23
CA MET A 60 -13.15 9.27 8.15
C MET A 60 -11.66 9.37 8.48
N LEU A 61 -10.83 9.51 7.44
CA LEU A 61 -9.39 9.74 7.64
C LEU A 61 -9.20 11.22 8.03
N GLU A 62 -8.87 11.50 9.29
CA GLU A 62 -8.50 12.84 9.75
C GLU A 62 -7.31 13.36 8.91
N ASP A 63 -7.59 14.27 7.97
CA ASP A 63 -6.65 15.14 7.23
C ASP A 63 -5.22 14.60 6.95
N TYR A 64 -5.08 13.36 6.46
CA TYR A 64 -3.82 12.87 5.88
C TYR A 64 -3.65 13.24 4.40
N ALA A 65 -4.43 14.20 3.89
CA ALA A 65 -4.23 14.85 2.60
C ALA A 65 -2.99 15.77 2.62
N VAL A 66 -1.84 15.25 3.07
CA VAL A 66 -0.57 15.98 3.15
C VAL A 66 0.01 16.29 1.76
N CYS A 67 -0.55 15.74 0.68
CA CYS A 67 -0.01 15.97 -0.66
C CYS A 67 -0.62 17.17 -1.42
N THR A 68 -1.82 17.64 -1.07
CA THR A 68 -2.51 18.69 -1.85
C THR A 68 -2.35 20.10 -1.26
N GLN A 69 -2.21 20.24 0.06
CA GLN A 69 -2.10 21.55 0.72
C GLN A 69 -0.82 22.30 0.34
N PHE A 70 0.31 21.59 0.17
CA PHE A 70 1.59 22.22 -0.14
C PHE A 70 1.66 22.72 -1.60
N SER A 71 0.90 22.11 -2.50
CA SER A 71 0.97 22.43 -3.94
C SER A 71 0.38 23.80 -4.26
N LEU A 72 -0.75 24.17 -3.66
CA LEU A 72 -1.46 25.40 -4.01
C LEU A 72 -0.77 26.66 -3.44
N LEU A 73 -0.28 26.60 -2.20
CA LEU A 73 0.46 27.70 -1.59
C LEU A 73 1.79 27.95 -2.33
N VAL A 74 2.52 26.89 -2.69
CA VAL A 74 3.78 26.99 -3.46
C VAL A 74 3.53 27.49 -4.88
N LEU A 75 2.41 27.10 -5.50
CA LEU A 75 1.99 27.65 -6.80
C LEU A 75 1.68 29.15 -6.71
N MET A 76 0.95 29.57 -5.66
CA MET A 76 0.61 30.98 -5.45
C MET A 76 1.84 31.84 -5.12
N LEU A 77 2.78 31.31 -4.32
CA LEU A 77 4.05 31.98 -4.00
C LEU A 77 4.95 32.12 -5.25
N SER A 78 5.00 31.10 -6.11
CA SER A 78 5.83 31.14 -7.33
C SER A 78 5.25 32.07 -8.41
N LEU A 79 3.91 32.13 -8.56
CA LEU A 79 3.26 33.12 -9.42
C LEU A 79 3.51 34.55 -8.94
N LEU A 80 3.44 34.80 -7.62
CA LEU A 80 3.66 36.13 -7.06
C LEU A 80 5.10 36.60 -7.24
N SER A 81 6.10 35.73 -7.05
CA SER A 81 7.51 36.06 -7.29
C SER A 81 7.81 36.33 -8.77
N SER A 82 7.15 35.62 -9.69
CA SER A 82 7.30 35.84 -11.13
C SER A 82 6.73 37.18 -11.58
N LEU A 83 5.59 37.59 -11.00
CA LEU A 83 4.96 38.88 -11.29
C LEU A 83 5.81 40.07 -10.82
N THR A 84 6.50 39.94 -9.67
CA THR A 84 7.41 40.98 -9.16
C THR A 84 8.69 41.15 -10.00
N THR A 85 9.06 40.16 -10.82
CA THR A 85 10.20 40.25 -11.74
C THR A 85 9.86 40.83 -13.12
N ILE A 86 8.57 41.05 -13.42
CA ILE A 86 8.08 41.55 -14.72
C ILE A 86 7.78 43.06 -14.70
N ILE A 87 7.66 43.66 -13.51
CA ILE A 87 7.49 45.12 -13.29
C ILE A 87 8.84 45.74 -13.00
#